data_AF-A0A525IGC3-F1
#
_entry.id   AF-A0A525IGC3-F1
#
_cell.length_a   1.000
_cell.length_b   1.000
_cell.length_c   1.000
_cell.angle_alpha   90.00
_cell.angle_beta   90.00
_cell.angle_gamma   90.00
#
_symmetry.space_group_name_H-M   'P 1'
#
loop_
_entity.id
_entity.type
_entity.pdbx_description
1 polymer ?
#
loop_
_entity_poly.entity_id
_entity_poly.type
_entity_poly.pdbx_seq_one_letter_code
_entity_poly.pdbx_strand_id
1 'polypeptide(L)' 'DPGRVNGGVFLGLDGVVIKSHGGADAESLAGAIEVGYDMVRQELLGKIREMIAQAHEARAPVAAPADT' A
#
# COMPACT_ATOMS: atom_id res chain seq x y z
N ASP A 1 19.20 9.79 2.24
CA ASP A 1 19.69 9.07 3.41
C ASP A 1 18.90 7.77 3.56
N PRO A 2 19.51 6.60 3.37
CA PRO A 2 18.84 5.30 3.56
C PRO A 2 18.27 5.12 4.98
N GLY A 3 18.79 5.85 5.98
CA GLY A 3 18.28 5.83 7.35
C GLY A 3 16.88 6.43 7.52
N ARG A 4 16.40 7.22 6.54
CA ARG A 4 15.07 7.87 6.58
C ARG A 4 13.91 6.99 6.12
N VAL A 5 14.18 5.85 5.47
CA VAL A 5 13.15 4.90 5.02
C VAL A 5 13.38 3.57 5.74
N ASN A 6 13.13 3.55 7.05
CA ASN A 6 13.38 2.35 7.86
C ASN A 6 12.13 1.50 8.00
N GLY A 7 11.98 0.56 7.08
CA GLY A 7 11.05 -0.55 7.24
C GLY A 7 10.31 -0.92 5.96
N GLY A 8 9.90 -2.18 5.91
CA GLY A 8 9.05 -2.67 4.83
C GLY A 8 7.58 -2.38 5.13
N VAL A 9 6.86 -1.82 4.15
CA VAL A 9 5.40 -1.73 4.18
C VAL A 9 4.81 -3.08 3.83
N PHE A 10 3.87 -3.57 4.64
CA PHE A 10 3.15 -4.81 4.37
C PHE A 10 1.80 -4.49 3.73
N LEU A 11 1.60 -4.97 2.51
CA LEU A 11 0.36 -4.80 1.74
C LEU A 11 -0.57 -6.02 1.90
N GLY A 12 -1.86 -5.81 1.62
CA GLY A 12 -2.87 -6.87 1.71
C GLY A 12 -3.47 -7.07 3.10
N LEU A 13 -3.17 -6.18 4.04
CA LEU A 13 -3.79 -6.11 5.37
C LEU A 13 -4.85 -5.00 5.42
N ASP A 14 -5.72 -5.03 6.43
CA ASP A 14 -6.80 -4.04 6.61
C ASP A 14 -6.34 -2.69 7.17
N GLY A 15 -5.02 -2.48 7.29
CA GLY A 15 -4.44 -1.25 7.82
C GLY A 15 -2.99 -1.05 7.40
N VAL A 16 -2.43 0.10 7.80
CA VAL A 16 -1.01 0.43 7.58
C VAL A 16 -0.16 -0.39 8.55
N VAL A 17 0.72 -1.23 8.00
CA VAL A 17 1.68 -2.02 8.79
C VAL A 17 3.08 -1.79 8.24
N ILE A 18 3.97 -1.29 9.10
CA ILE A 18 5.37 -1.03 8.80
C ILE A 18 6.23 -1.85 9.76
N LYS A 19 7.15 -2.65 9.20
CA LYS A 19 8.13 -3.41 9.99
C LYS A 19 9.47 -2.68 9.99
N SER A 20 9.82 -2.06 11.12
CA SER A 20 11.14 -1.43 11.32
C SER A 20 12.25 -2.48 11.48
N HIS A 21 13.52 -2.10 11.23
CA HIS A 21 14.67 -2.96 11.52
C HIS A 21 14.88 -3.15 13.02
N GLY A 22 15.35 -4.33 13.44
CA GLY A 22 15.56 -4.64 14.87
C GLY A 22 16.61 -3.79 15.58
N GLY A 23 17.47 -3.07 14.84
CA GLY A 23 18.45 -2.13 15.38
C GLY A 23 18.11 -0.66 15.13
N ALA A 24 16.83 -0.32 14.89
CA ALA A 24 16.41 1.05 14.63
C ALA A 24 16.66 1.97 15.84
N ASP A 25 17.28 3.12 15.59
CA ASP A 25 17.36 4.20 16.57
C ASP A 25 16.10 5.09 16.53
N ALA A 26 16.07 6.13 17.37
CA ALA A 26 14.92 7.01 17.52
C ALA A 26 14.58 7.79 16.23
N GLU A 27 15.59 8.27 15.49
CA GLU A 27 15.38 9.01 14.24
C GLU A 27 14.79 8.08 13.17
N SER A 28 15.32 6.87 13.11
CA SER A 28 14.88 5.88 12.14
C SER A 28 13.47 5.34 12.44
N LEU A 29 13.10 5.20 13.72
CA LEU A 29 11.73 4.90 14.13
C LEU A 29 10.78 6.08 13.82
N ALA A 30 11.21 7.32 14.05
CA ALA A 30 10.42 8.51 13.71
C ALA A 30 10.13 8.56 12.20
N GLY A 31 11.11 8.24 11.35
CA GLY A 31 10.90 8.12 9.91
C GLY A 31 9.83 7.08 9.53
N ALA A 32 9.79 5.93 10.22
CA ALA A 32 8.74 4.94 10.00
C ALA A 32 7.34 5.46 10.40
N ILE A 33 7.25 6.25 11.47
CA ILE A 33 6.00 6.89 11.90
C ILE A 33 5.56 7.95 10.89
N GLU A 34 6.48 8.79 10.41
CA GLU A 34 6.19 9.81 9.38
C GLU A 34 5.66 9.16 8.10
N VAL A 35 6.27 8.07 7.63
CA VAL A 35 5.78 7.30 6.49
C VAL A 35 4.37 6.77 6.76
N GLY A 36 4.13 6.18 7.93
CA GLY A 36 2.80 5.67 8.29
C GLY A 36 1.73 6.77 8.34
N TYR A 37 2.09 7.94 8.89
CA TYR A 37 1.22 9.12 8.91
C TYR A 37 0.89 9.59 7.48
N ASP A 38 1.88 9.69 6.61
CA ASP A 38 1.68 10.11 5.23
C ASP A 38 0.81 9.12 4.44
N MET A 39 0.99 7.81 4.64
CA MET A 39 0.15 6.78 4.02
C MET A 39 -1.33 6.93 4.40
N VAL A 40 -1.62 7.23 5.67
CA VAL A 40 -2.99 7.48 6.15
C VAL A 40 -3.51 8.81 5.61
N ARG A 41 -2.73 9.89 5.75
CA ARG A 41 -3.09 11.25 5.29
C ARG A 41 -3.39 11.30 3.80
N GLN A 42 -2.68 10.50 3.01
CA GLN A 42 -2.85 10.43 1.56
C GLN A 42 -3.86 9.36 1.12
N GLU A 43 -4.55 8.70 2.06
CA GLU A 43 -5.56 7.68 1.78
C GLU A 43 -5.04 6.53 0.89
N LEU A 44 -3.76 6.17 1.05
CA LEU A 44 -3.08 5.22 0.17
C LEU A 44 -3.81 3.87 0.11
N LEU A 45 -4.33 3.39 1.25
CA LEU A 45 -5.05 2.11 1.30
C LEU A 45 -6.36 2.15 0.48
N GLY A 46 -7.07 3.28 0.50
CA GLY A 46 -8.25 3.50 -0.34
C GLY A 46 -7.90 3.46 -1.83
N LYS A 47 -6.86 4.20 -2.21
CA LYS A 47 -6.35 4.25 -3.60
C LYS A 47 -5.91 2.89 -4.12
N ILE A 48 -5.24 2.08 -3.30
CA ILE A 48 -4.86 0.71 -3.66
C ILE A 48 -6.10 -0.16 -3.90
N ARG A 49 -7.11 -0.07 -3.02
CA ARG A 49 -8.38 -0.81 -3.18
C ARG A 49 -9.10 -0.43 -4.47
N GLU A 50 -9.19 0.87 -4.76
CA GLU A 50 -9.79 1.39 -6.00
C GLU A 50 -9.03 0.90 -7.23
N MET A 51 -7.70 0.98 -7.24
CA MET A 51 -6.87 0.52 -8.35
C MET A 51 -7.02 -0.97 -8.61
N ILE A 52 -7.07 -1.79 -7.56
CA ILE A 52 -7.32 -3.23 -7.67
C ILE A 52 -8.72 -3.48 -8.26
N ALA A 53 -9.75 -2.80 -7.78
CA ALA A 53 -11.11 -2.94 -8.30
C ALA A 53 -11.20 -2.58 -9.80
N GLN A 54 -10.60 -1.45 -10.20
CA GLN A 54 -10.53 -1.04 -11.60
C GLN A 54 -9.77 -2.05 -12.46
N ALA A 55 -8.68 -2.61 -11.95
CA ALA A 55 -7.93 -3.64 -12.66
C ALA A 55 -8.74 -4.93 -12.86
N HIS A 56 -9.61 -5.29 -11.90
CA HIS A 56 -10.53 -6.42 -12.05
C HIS A 56 -11.63 -6.15 -13.08
N GLU A 57 -12.22 -4.95 -13.10
CA GLU A 57 -13.23 -4.55 -14.08
C GLU A 57 -12.66 -4.52 -15.50
N ALA A 58 -11.48 -3.94 -15.69
CA ALA A 58 -10.79 -3.90 -16.98
C ALA A 58 -10.45 -5.30 -17.52
N ARG A 59 -10.41 -6.31 -16.64
CA ARG A 59 -10.14 -7.71 -16.98
C ARG A 59 -11.41 -8.55 -17.11
N ALA A 60 -12.60 -7.96 -16.97
CA ALA A 60 -13.85 -8.65 -17.21
C ALA A 60 -13.87 -9.21 -18.65
N PRO A 61 -14.32 -10.46 -18.84
CA PRO A 61 -14.35 -11.03 -20.18
C PRO A 61 -15.26 -10.20 -21.07
N VAL A 62 -14.77 -9.81 -22.26
CA VAL A 62 -15.64 -9.39 -23.35
C VAL A 62 -16.64 -10.51 -23.57
N ALA A 63 -17.92 -10.24 -23.29
CA ALA A 63 -18.98 -11.20 -23.52
C ALA A 63 -18.88 -11.69 -24.97
N ALA A 64 -18.69 -13.00 -25.13
CA ALA A 64 -18.67 -13.61 -26.46
C ALA A 64 -19.99 -13.26 -27.16
N PRO A 65 -19.97 -12.87 -28.44
CA PRO A 65 -21.19 -12.58 -29.17
C PRO A 65 -22.09 -13.83 -29.12
N ALA A 66 -23.35 -13.63 -28.74
CA ALA A 66 -24.31 -14.71 -28.73
C ALA A 66 -24.54 -15.15 -30.17
N ASP A 67 -24.13 -16.38 -30.49
CA ASP A 67 -24.45 -17.03 -31.77
C ASP A 67 -25.98 -17.14 -31.88
N THR A 68 -26.54 -16.49 -32.90
CA THR A 68 -27.91 -16.68 -33.41
C THR A 68 -27.86 -17.05 -34.87
#